data_AF-A0A1F9BAY6-F1
#
_entry.id   AF-A0A1F9BAY6-F1
#
_cell.length_a   1.000
_cell.length_b   1.000
_cell.length_c   1.000
_cell.angle_alpha   90.00
_cell.angle_beta   90.00
_cell.angle_gamma   90.00
#
_symmetry.space_group_name_H-M   'P 1'
#
loop_
_entity.id
_entity.type
_entity.pdbx_description
1 polymer ?
#
loop_
_entity_poly.entity_id
_entity_poly.type
_entity_poly.pdbx_seq_one_letter_code
_entity_poly.pdbx_strand_id
1 'polypeptide(L)'
;MGGITTGLLQGHKFVKKNEGKTCASCHGGRVYPEFTGEYGGTPDVHYQKGMMCADCHKKNEMHGDGTMYKSKQEVKDRPRCQSCHANKKFQLAHEVHKDKVSCQACHSSGQYRQCYSCHMETGSTSKPDFILGLNPRDRKTLTTLRVIPTIRSTFHPAGIKMENFDALPNYWDSSVHNIKKRTERTRSCDSCHVAKEGFLKRETLIKDGSKANEELIYNIKPINK
;
A
#
# COMPACT_ATOMS: atom_id res chain seq x y z
N MET A 1 -15.08 -2.52 15.89
CA MET A 1 -15.97 -1.95 14.86
C MET A 1 -16.20 -3.01 13.80
N GLY A 2 -17.24 -3.83 13.94
CA GLY A 2 -17.59 -4.88 12.99
C GLY A 2 -19.11 -4.95 12.91
N GLY A 3 -19.65 -4.57 11.76
CA GLY A 3 -21.09 -4.52 11.53
C GLY A 3 -21.39 -3.43 10.51
N ILE A 4 -22.01 -3.81 9.40
CA ILE A 4 -22.71 -2.88 8.51
C ILE A 4 -23.89 -2.37 9.33
N THR A 5 -23.66 -1.32 10.13
CA THR A 5 -24.73 -0.72 10.92
C THR A 5 -25.54 0.15 9.99
N THR A 6 -26.84 -0.15 9.93
CA THR A 6 -27.99 0.68 9.51
C THR A 6 -27.58 2.09 9.08
N GLY A 7 -27.96 2.53 7.88
CA GLY A 7 -27.50 3.74 7.15
C GLY A 7 -27.53 5.11 7.86
N LEU A 8 -27.73 5.16 9.17
CA LEU A 8 -27.60 6.29 10.07
C LEU A 8 -26.30 6.23 10.89
N LEU A 9 -25.41 7.20 10.68
CA LEU A 9 -24.11 7.27 11.38
C LEU A 9 -24.22 7.47 12.90
N GLN A 10 -25.32 8.06 13.38
CA GLN A 10 -25.59 8.30 14.80
C GLN A 10 -27.10 8.32 15.12
N GLY A 11 -27.82 7.30 14.65
CA GLY A 11 -29.29 7.25 14.81
C GLY A 11 -29.96 8.47 14.19
N HIS A 12 -30.89 9.10 14.89
CA HIS A 12 -31.62 10.28 14.38
C HIS A 12 -30.83 11.61 14.41
N LYS A 13 -29.55 11.59 14.82
CA LYS A 13 -28.73 12.80 14.79
C LYS A 13 -28.15 13.02 13.38
N PHE A 14 -28.40 14.19 12.81
CA PHE A 14 -27.76 14.59 11.55
C PHE A 14 -26.26 14.82 11.77
N VAL A 15 -25.44 13.97 11.14
CA VAL A 15 -23.98 14.06 11.19
C VAL A 15 -23.49 14.59 9.85
N LYS A 16 -22.95 15.80 9.84
CA LYS A 16 -22.44 16.44 8.61
C LYS A 16 -21.22 15.71 8.03
N LYS A 17 -20.32 15.22 8.89
CA LYS A 17 -19.07 14.58 8.48
C LYS A 17 -18.58 13.60 9.56
N ASN A 18 -18.39 12.33 9.20
CA ASN A 18 -17.72 11.34 10.06
C ASN A 18 -17.00 10.30 9.20
N GLU A 19 -15.78 10.62 8.80
CA GLU A 19 -14.97 9.78 7.91
C GLU A 19 -14.59 8.43 8.53
N GLY A 20 -14.45 8.38 9.86
CA GLY A 20 -14.20 7.13 10.58
C GLY A 20 -15.38 6.16 10.56
N LYS A 21 -16.58 6.61 10.17
CA LYS A 21 -17.74 5.73 9.94
C LYS A 21 -18.08 5.60 8.46
N THR A 22 -17.96 6.66 7.67
CA THR A 22 -18.30 6.61 6.24
C THR A 22 -17.22 5.92 5.42
N CYS A 23 -15.95 6.26 5.64
CA CYS A 23 -14.83 5.69 4.88
C CYS A 23 -14.43 4.33 5.47
N ALA A 24 -14.29 4.25 6.80
CA ALA A 24 -13.85 3.02 7.46
C ALA A 24 -14.85 1.85 7.35
N SER A 25 -16.13 2.11 7.03
CA SER A 25 -17.06 1.00 6.77
C SER A 25 -16.60 0.09 5.63
N CYS A 26 -15.97 0.65 4.59
CA CYS A 26 -15.40 -0.11 3.47
C CYS A 26 -13.87 -0.21 3.56
N HIS A 27 -13.21 0.84 4.04
CA HIS A 27 -11.74 0.93 4.14
C HIS A 27 -11.19 0.48 5.51
N GLY A 28 -12.04 -0.04 6.39
CA GLY A 28 -11.73 -0.48 7.75
C GLY A 28 -10.89 -1.74 7.86
N GLY A 29 -10.76 -2.51 6.77
CA GLY A 29 -9.95 -3.72 6.79
C GLY A 29 -8.44 -3.46 6.80
N ARG A 30 -7.99 -2.47 6.03
CA ARG A 30 -6.55 -2.15 5.81
C ARG A 30 -6.24 -0.68 6.03
N VAL A 31 -6.89 0.19 5.25
CA VAL A 31 -6.50 1.60 5.11
C VAL A 31 -6.74 2.38 6.40
N TYR A 32 -7.95 2.30 6.97
CA TYR A 32 -8.29 3.09 8.16
C TYR A 32 -7.44 2.68 9.38
N PRO A 33 -7.28 1.37 9.71
CA PRO A 33 -6.45 0.99 10.84
C PRO A 33 -4.96 1.33 10.68
N GLU A 34 -4.42 1.26 9.45
CA GLU A 34 -3.05 1.70 9.19
C GLU A 34 -2.91 3.22 9.40
N PHE A 35 -3.89 4.00 8.95
CA PHE A 35 -3.90 5.46 9.06
C PHE A 35 -4.01 5.93 10.50
N THR A 36 -4.92 5.33 11.27
CA THR A 36 -5.16 5.67 12.67
C THR A 36 -4.17 4.99 13.63
N GLY A 37 -3.35 4.07 13.14
CA GLY A 37 -2.38 3.32 13.94
C GLY A 37 -2.98 2.17 14.76
N GLU A 38 -4.27 1.88 14.61
CA GLU A 38 -4.92 0.68 15.16
C GLU A 38 -4.24 -0.61 14.65
N TYR A 39 -3.61 -0.54 13.46
CA TYR A 39 -2.76 -1.59 12.92
C TYR A 39 -1.29 -1.15 12.92
N GLY A 40 -0.41 -1.97 13.52
CA GLY A 40 1.03 -1.68 13.60
C GLY A 40 1.42 -0.67 14.69
N GLY A 41 0.47 -0.18 15.50
CA GLY A 41 0.69 0.60 16.71
C GLY A 41 1.29 2.00 16.48
N THR A 42 1.40 2.43 15.23
CA THR A 42 1.97 3.74 14.89
C THR A 42 1.12 4.48 13.87
N PRO A 43 0.37 5.51 14.28
CA PRO A 43 -0.47 6.28 13.35
C PRO A 43 0.35 7.04 12.31
N ASP A 44 -0.31 7.35 11.20
CA ASP A 44 0.20 8.24 10.16
C ASP A 44 0.42 9.66 10.73
N VAL A 45 1.52 10.30 10.35
CA VAL A 45 1.88 11.66 10.81
C VAL A 45 0.84 12.71 10.40
N HIS A 46 0.13 12.51 9.30
CA HIS A 46 -0.94 13.39 8.86
C HIS A 46 -2.17 13.23 9.75
N TYR A 47 -2.54 11.99 10.09
CA TYR A 47 -3.60 11.70 11.06
C TYR A 47 -3.28 12.32 12.43
N GLN A 48 -2.04 12.16 12.92
CA GLN A 48 -1.59 12.77 14.17
C GLN A 48 -1.68 14.30 14.17
N LYS A 49 -1.64 14.91 12.98
CA LYS A 49 -1.78 16.37 12.79
C LYS A 49 -3.23 16.80 12.56
N GLY A 50 -4.19 15.90 12.72
CA GLY A 50 -5.62 16.18 12.60
C GLY A 50 -6.17 16.10 11.17
N MET A 51 -5.38 15.61 10.20
CA MET A 51 -5.89 15.38 8.85
C MET A 51 -6.69 14.09 8.77
N MET A 52 -7.76 14.13 7.99
CA MET A 52 -8.61 12.99 7.65
C MET A 52 -8.55 12.71 6.14
N CYS A 53 -9.24 11.66 5.69
CA CYS A 53 -9.25 11.19 4.30
C CYS A 53 -9.55 12.32 3.31
N ALA A 54 -10.56 13.18 3.56
CA ALA A 54 -10.96 14.25 2.63
C ALA A 54 -9.94 15.41 2.54
N ASP A 55 -8.96 15.47 3.45
CA ASP A 55 -7.88 16.45 3.36
C ASP A 55 -6.89 16.09 2.24
N CYS A 56 -6.78 14.80 1.91
CA CYS A 56 -5.99 14.30 0.77
C CYS A 56 -6.89 13.94 -0.43
N HIS A 57 -7.95 13.17 -0.22
CA HIS A 57 -8.89 12.69 -1.23
C HIS A 57 -9.98 13.72 -1.50
N LYS A 58 -9.88 14.43 -2.62
CA LYS A 58 -10.83 15.50 -2.98
C LYS A 58 -12.06 14.96 -3.69
N LYS A 59 -13.15 15.73 -3.67
CA LYS A 59 -14.45 15.36 -4.25
C LYS A 59 -14.32 14.89 -5.72
N ASN A 60 -13.54 15.60 -6.53
CA ASN A 60 -13.39 15.30 -7.95
C ASN A 60 -12.74 13.93 -8.19
N GLU A 61 -11.79 13.51 -7.34
CA GLU A 61 -11.20 12.18 -7.43
C GLU A 61 -12.23 11.09 -7.09
N MET A 62 -13.06 11.31 -6.06
CA MET A 62 -14.01 10.31 -5.57
C MET A 62 -15.24 10.18 -6.48
N HIS A 63 -15.75 11.28 -7.04
CA HIS A 63 -16.95 11.28 -7.89
C HIS A 63 -16.62 11.16 -9.38
N GLY A 64 -15.34 11.29 -9.75
CA GLY A 64 -14.89 11.32 -11.12
C GLY A 64 -15.12 12.67 -11.81
N ASP A 65 -14.52 12.81 -12.99
CA ASP A 65 -14.60 13.97 -13.87
C ASP A 65 -15.41 13.67 -15.16
N GLY A 66 -16.06 12.51 -15.23
CA GLY A 66 -16.76 12.01 -16.41
C GLY A 66 -15.86 11.30 -17.43
N THR A 67 -14.55 11.22 -17.20
CA THR A 67 -13.59 10.50 -18.05
C THR A 67 -13.45 9.06 -17.59
N MET A 68 -13.48 8.12 -18.54
CA MET A 68 -13.17 6.72 -18.26
C MET A 68 -11.66 6.50 -18.23
N TYR A 69 -11.16 6.06 -17.06
CA TYR A 69 -9.77 5.68 -16.86
C TYR A 69 -9.64 4.16 -16.81
N LYS A 70 -8.56 3.60 -17.37
CA LYS A 70 -8.32 2.14 -17.30
C LYS A 70 -7.81 1.72 -15.92
N SER A 71 -7.26 2.66 -15.17
CA SER A 71 -6.70 2.45 -13.85
C SER A 71 -6.80 3.70 -12.99
N LYS A 72 -6.99 3.53 -11.68
CA LYS A 72 -6.90 4.64 -10.71
C LYS A 72 -5.57 5.41 -10.78
N GLN A 73 -4.52 4.79 -11.31
CA GLN A 73 -3.21 5.44 -11.44
C GLN A 73 -3.19 6.53 -12.52
N GLU A 74 -4.10 6.47 -13.49
CA GLU A 74 -4.24 7.44 -14.58
C GLU A 74 -5.02 8.69 -14.16
N VAL A 75 -5.75 8.62 -13.05
CA VAL A 75 -6.49 9.76 -12.49
C VAL A 75 -5.50 10.85 -12.08
N LYS A 76 -5.56 12.01 -12.75
CA LYS A 76 -4.61 13.11 -12.53
C LYS A 76 -4.73 13.69 -11.13
N ASP A 77 -5.97 13.83 -10.65
CA ASP A 77 -6.34 14.46 -9.37
C ASP A 77 -6.16 13.55 -8.14
N ARG A 78 -5.61 12.35 -8.32
CA ARG A 78 -5.30 11.45 -7.19
C ARG A 78 -4.33 12.11 -6.21
N PRO A 79 -4.38 11.79 -4.90
CA PRO A 79 -3.49 12.37 -3.91
C PRO A 79 -2.04 12.05 -4.25
N ARG A 80 -1.20 13.08 -4.18
CA ARG A 80 0.25 12.96 -4.36
C ARG A 80 0.93 13.70 -3.24
N CYS A 81 2.00 13.12 -2.72
CA CYS A 81 2.84 13.76 -1.70
C CYS A 81 3.28 15.16 -2.16
N GLN A 82 3.60 15.29 -3.45
CA GLN A 82 4.07 16.52 -4.08
C GLN A 82 3.01 17.62 -4.16
N SER A 83 1.71 17.32 -4.00
CA SER A 83 0.65 18.33 -3.98
C SER A 83 0.73 19.22 -2.73
N CYS A 84 1.35 18.73 -1.65
CA CYS A 84 1.55 19.49 -0.41
C CYS A 84 3.04 19.66 -0.05
N HIS A 85 3.90 18.71 -0.46
CA HIS A 85 5.32 18.69 -0.14
C HIS A 85 6.16 19.03 -1.38
N ALA A 86 6.60 20.29 -1.45
CA ALA A 86 7.63 20.66 -2.40
C ALA A 86 8.94 19.94 -2.08
N ASN A 87 9.61 19.43 -3.11
CA ASN A 87 10.93 18.87 -2.96
C ASN A 87 11.89 20.02 -2.64
N LYS A 88 12.31 20.13 -1.37
CA LYS A 88 13.19 21.22 -0.95
C LYS A 88 14.60 20.96 -1.47
N LYS A 89 15.27 22.02 -1.94
CA LYS A 89 16.71 21.98 -2.24
C LYS A 89 17.47 21.47 -1.01
N PHE A 90 18.56 20.72 -1.22
CA PHE A 90 19.46 20.19 -0.17
C PHE A 90 19.00 18.93 0.58
N GLN A 91 18.15 18.09 -0.03
CA GLN A 91 17.94 16.72 0.45
C GLN A 91 18.52 15.73 -0.55
N LEU A 92 19.82 15.43 -0.40
CA LEU A 92 20.57 14.51 -1.29
C LEU A 92 19.79 13.22 -1.59
N ALA A 93 19.20 12.61 -0.56
CA ALA A 93 18.42 11.39 -0.71
C ALA A 93 17.22 11.55 -1.67
N HIS A 94 16.53 12.69 -1.66
CA HIS A 94 15.42 12.93 -2.60
C HIS A 94 15.91 13.20 -4.02
N GLU A 95 17.11 13.78 -4.18
CA GLU A 95 17.70 14.04 -5.50
C GLU A 95 18.18 12.74 -6.16
N VAL A 96 18.91 11.90 -5.43
CA VAL A 96 19.48 10.65 -5.99
C VAL A 96 18.42 9.57 -6.25
N HIS A 97 17.32 9.56 -5.48
CA HIS A 97 16.22 8.60 -5.60
C HIS A 97 15.03 9.13 -6.41
N LYS A 98 15.10 10.35 -6.91
CA LYS A 98 14.07 10.95 -7.74
C LYS A 98 13.70 9.99 -8.88
N ASP A 99 12.41 9.74 -9.05
CA ASP A 99 11.84 8.89 -10.10
C ASP A 99 12.29 7.41 -10.07
N LYS A 100 13.02 6.98 -9.03
CA LYS A 100 13.50 5.60 -8.84
C LYS A 100 12.85 4.90 -7.65
N VAL A 101 12.46 5.67 -6.62
CA VAL A 101 11.89 5.14 -5.38
C VAL A 101 10.63 5.93 -5.04
N SER A 102 9.54 5.23 -4.72
CA SER A 102 8.31 5.88 -4.27
C SER A 102 8.49 6.49 -2.87
N CYS A 103 7.79 7.60 -2.59
CA CYS A 103 7.85 8.24 -1.28
C CYS A 103 7.51 7.26 -0.16
N GLN A 104 6.54 6.37 -0.40
CA GLN A 104 6.07 5.36 0.54
C GLN A 104 7.14 4.32 0.88
N ALA A 105 8.01 3.94 -0.06
CA ALA A 105 9.11 3.00 0.22
C ALA A 105 10.04 3.51 1.32
N CYS A 106 10.28 4.82 1.39
CA CYS A 106 11.06 5.42 2.46
C CYS A 106 10.21 5.83 3.67
N HIS A 107 9.02 6.41 3.45
CA HIS A 107 8.26 7.09 4.50
C HIS A 107 7.17 6.26 5.19
N SER A 108 6.83 5.06 4.72
CA SER A 108 5.88 4.18 5.42
C SER A 108 6.42 3.72 6.77
N SER A 109 5.74 3.97 7.88
CA SER A 109 6.31 3.82 9.24
C SER A 109 6.90 2.43 9.51
N GLY A 110 6.27 1.37 9.00
CA GLY A 110 6.68 0.00 9.17
C GLY A 110 5.67 -0.95 8.57
N GLN A 111 5.61 -2.17 9.12
CA GLN A 111 4.75 -3.24 8.64
C GLN A 111 3.28 -2.80 8.54
N TYR A 112 2.63 -3.22 7.46
CA TYR A 112 1.24 -2.95 7.16
C TYR A 112 0.51 -4.25 6.83
N ARG A 113 -0.82 -4.20 6.78
CA ARG A 113 -1.63 -5.42 6.78
C ARG A 113 -1.56 -6.13 5.43
N GLN A 114 -0.99 -7.33 5.42
CA GLN A 114 -1.07 -8.23 4.28
C GLN A 114 -2.15 -9.27 4.52
N CYS A 115 -2.87 -9.64 3.46
CA CYS A 115 -3.83 -10.74 3.51
C CYS A 115 -3.28 -11.92 2.71
N TYR A 116 -3.69 -13.11 3.09
CA TYR A 116 -3.35 -14.37 2.46
C TYR A 116 -4.57 -15.29 2.49
N SER A 117 -4.62 -16.24 1.55
CA SER A 117 -5.60 -17.34 1.55
C SER A 117 -7.07 -16.90 1.60
N CYS A 118 -7.44 -15.78 0.96
CA CYS A 118 -8.77 -15.20 1.12
C CYS A 118 -9.93 -16.09 0.62
N HIS A 119 -9.71 -16.96 -0.36
CA HIS A 119 -10.72 -17.89 -0.89
C HIS A 119 -10.42 -19.37 -0.56
N MET A 120 -9.56 -19.63 0.43
CA MET A 120 -9.30 -21.01 0.88
C MET A 120 -10.38 -21.43 1.89
N GLU A 121 -10.68 -22.72 1.95
CA GLU A 121 -11.70 -23.29 2.85
C GLU A 121 -11.46 -22.97 4.34
N THR A 122 -10.19 -22.75 4.73
CA THR A 122 -9.79 -22.38 6.09
C THR A 122 -10.03 -20.91 6.44
N GLY A 123 -10.54 -20.11 5.50
CA GLY A 123 -10.75 -18.67 5.65
C GLY A 123 -9.50 -17.82 5.42
N SER A 124 -9.71 -16.49 5.37
CA SER A 124 -8.64 -15.52 5.12
C SER A 124 -7.75 -15.32 6.34
N THR A 125 -6.44 -15.31 6.16
CA THR A 125 -5.49 -14.91 7.21
C THR A 125 -4.90 -13.54 6.89
N SER A 126 -4.49 -12.81 7.93
CA SER A 126 -3.74 -11.57 7.75
C SER A 126 -2.59 -11.50 8.73
N LYS A 127 -1.43 -11.03 8.25
CA LYS A 127 -0.24 -10.81 9.08
C LYS A 127 0.42 -9.48 8.73
N PRO A 128 1.11 -8.84 9.68
CA PRO A 128 1.87 -7.63 9.42
C PRO A 128 3.09 -7.98 8.57
N ASP A 129 3.36 -7.19 7.54
CA ASP A 129 4.57 -7.31 6.76
C ASP A 129 4.95 -5.98 6.10
N PHE A 130 6.23 -5.82 5.78
CA PHE A 130 6.73 -4.66 5.04
C PHE A 130 7.49 -5.16 3.81
N ILE A 131 6.94 -4.89 2.63
CA ILE A 131 7.42 -5.50 1.38
C ILE A 131 7.80 -4.40 0.40
N LEU A 132 9.06 -4.39 0.00
CA LEU A 132 9.64 -3.53 -1.04
C LEU A 132 10.02 -4.37 -2.26
N GLY A 133 9.71 -3.87 -3.44
CA GLY A 133 10.16 -4.46 -4.70
C GLY A 133 9.87 -3.53 -5.86
N LEU A 134 10.18 -3.98 -7.07
CA LEU A 134 9.87 -3.22 -8.27
C LEU A 134 8.36 -3.14 -8.48
N ASN A 135 7.90 -1.97 -8.89
CA ASN A 135 6.52 -1.75 -9.29
C ASN A 135 6.22 -2.61 -10.54
N PRO A 136 5.26 -3.54 -10.50
CA PRO A 136 4.94 -4.40 -11.65
C PRO A 136 4.53 -3.65 -12.92
N ARG A 137 4.04 -2.42 -12.77
CA ARG A 137 3.51 -1.61 -13.88
C ARG A 137 4.62 -0.99 -14.74
N ASP A 138 5.72 -0.60 -14.12
CA ASP A 138 6.84 0.07 -14.81
C ASP A 138 8.15 -0.73 -14.78
N ARG A 139 8.25 -1.72 -13.88
CA ARG A 139 9.42 -2.58 -13.62
C ARG A 139 10.72 -1.82 -13.36
N LYS A 140 10.62 -0.60 -12.86
CA LYS A 140 11.75 0.33 -12.67
C LYS A 140 11.73 1.00 -11.30
N THR A 141 10.55 1.32 -10.79
CA THR A 141 10.40 2.06 -9.55
C THR A 141 10.34 1.12 -8.35
N LEU A 142 11.23 1.30 -7.37
CA LEU A 142 11.14 0.63 -6.07
C LEU A 142 9.96 1.20 -5.28
N THR A 143 9.06 0.34 -4.80
CA THR A 143 7.86 0.77 -4.06
C THR A 143 7.43 -0.24 -3.00
N THR A 144 6.53 0.19 -2.11
CA THR A 144 5.78 -0.70 -1.21
C THR A 144 4.80 -1.56 -1.99
N LEU A 145 4.78 -2.86 -1.68
CA LEU A 145 3.96 -3.86 -2.37
C LEU A 145 2.92 -4.48 -1.43
N ARG A 146 1.74 -4.82 -1.98
CA ARG A 146 0.76 -5.67 -1.31
C ARG A 146 0.54 -6.96 -2.05
N VAL A 147 0.33 -8.01 -1.27
CA VAL A 147 -0.02 -9.33 -1.79
C VAL A 147 -1.49 -9.33 -2.20
N ILE A 148 -1.74 -9.72 -3.44
CA ILE A 148 -3.04 -10.22 -3.91
C ILE A 148 -3.12 -11.68 -3.48
N PRO A 149 -4.03 -12.03 -2.54
CA PRO A 149 -4.02 -13.27 -1.77
C PRO A 149 -4.56 -14.47 -2.55
N THR A 150 -4.03 -14.70 -3.74
CA THR A 150 -4.38 -15.80 -4.64
C THR A 150 -3.13 -16.65 -4.89
N ILE A 151 -3.30 -17.96 -4.92
CA ILE A 151 -2.32 -18.97 -5.30
C ILE A 151 -2.94 -19.84 -6.39
N ARG A 152 -2.15 -20.64 -7.10
CA ARG A 152 -2.63 -21.40 -8.27
C ARG A 152 -3.89 -22.23 -7.99
N SER A 153 -3.98 -22.78 -6.78
CA SER A 153 -5.09 -23.64 -6.34
C SER A 153 -6.28 -22.90 -5.72
N THR A 154 -6.25 -21.57 -5.62
CA THR A 154 -7.26 -20.79 -4.88
C THR A 154 -8.70 -21.05 -5.31
N PHE A 155 -8.94 -21.33 -6.60
CA PHE A 155 -10.30 -21.61 -7.11
C PHE A 155 -10.52 -23.08 -7.52
N HIS A 156 -9.60 -23.98 -7.17
CA HIS A 156 -9.77 -25.41 -7.44
C HIS A 156 -11.05 -26.00 -6.81
N PRO A 157 -11.44 -25.66 -5.57
CA PRO A 157 -12.70 -26.16 -4.98
C PRO A 157 -13.95 -25.74 -5.77
N ALA A 158 -13.88 -24.62 -6.50
CA ALA A 158 -14.93 -24.15 -7.39
C ALA A 158 -14.84 -24.76 -8.81
N GLY A 159 -13.92 -25.70 -9.05
CA GLY A 159 -13.68 -26.32 -10.36
C GLY A 159 -12.99 -25.40 -11.37
N ILE A 160 -12.49 -24.23 -10.95
CA ILE A 160 -11.89 -23.23 -11.85
C ILE A 160 -10.37 -23.39 -11.85
N LYS A 161 -9.80 -23.55 -13.05
CA LYS A 161 -8.36 -23.54 -13.29
C LYS A 161 -7.92 -22.16 -13.80
N MET A 162 -6.84 -21.64 -13.23
CA MET A 162 -6.21 -20.39 -13.70
C MET A 162 -5.06 -20.72 -14.65
N GLU A 163 -5.36 -21.03 -15.91
CA GLU A 163 -4.36 -21.51 -16.88
C GLU A 163 -3.23 -20.49 -17.13
N ASN A 164 -3.57 -19.19 -17.13
CA ASN A 164 -2.62 -18.09 -17.32
C ASN A 164 -2.17 -17.42 -16.01
N PHE A 165 -2.14 -18.17 -14.89
CA PHE A 165 -1.84 -17.61 -13.57
C PHE A 165 -0.48 -16.88 -13.50
N ASP A 166 0.51 -17.36 -14.24
CA ASP A 166 1.85 -16.78 -14.25
C ASP A 166 1.97 -15.50 -15.10
N ALA A 167 0.91 -15.06 -15.77
CA ALA A 167 0.92 -13.84 -16.59
C ALA A 167 1.01 -12.55 -15.77
N LEU A 168 0.57 -12.58 -14.50
CA LEU A 168 0.58 -11.43 -13.60
C LEU A 168 1.16 -11.81 -12.24
N PRO A 169 1.87 -10.89 -11.56
CA PRO A 169 2.38 -11.17 -10.23
C PRO A 169 1.28 -11.06 -9.17
N ASN A 170 1.56 -11.64 -8.00
CA ASN A 170 0.77 -11.48 -6.78
C ASN A 170 1.06 -10.15 -6.09
N TYR A 171 2.25 -9.59 -6.23
CA TYR A 171 2.63 -8.36 -5.53
C TYR A 171 2.35 -7.14 -6.41
N TRP A 172 1.58 -6.18 -5.89
CA TRP A 172 1.22 -4.95 -6.61
C TRP A 172 1.57 -3.71 -5.80
N ASP A 173 1.88 -2.61 -6.51
CA ASP A 173 2.17 -1.31 -5.93
C ASP A 173 1.03 -0.86 -5.00
N SER A 174 1.39 -0.40 -3.79
CA SER A 174 0.42 -0.02 -2.78
C SER A 174 0.72 1.34 -2.18
N SER A 175 -0.30 2.21 -2.20
CA SER A 175 -0.37 3.41 -1.37
C SER A 175 -0.68 3.01 0.07
N VAL A 176 0.35 2.73 0.85
CA VAL A 176 0.23 2.45 2.29
C VAL A 176 -0.08 3.75 3.06
N HIS A 177 -0.91 3.64 4.09
CA HIS A 177 -1.45 4.80 4.82
C HIS A 177 -0.89 4.87 6.24
N ASN A 178 0.43 4.80 6.40
CA ASN A 178 1.09 4.83 7.70
C ASN A 178 2.36 5.72 7.65
N ILE A 179 2.29 6.84 6.94
CA ILE A 179 3.43 7.68 6.59
C ILE A 179 4.02 8.38 7.83
N LYS A 180 5.35 8.42 7.91
CA LYS A 180 6.11 9.20 8.90
C LYS A 180 7.24 9.97 8.22
N LYS A 181 7.55 11.14 8.78
CA LYS A 181 8.69 11.96 8.34
C LYS A 181 10.03 11.26 8.57
N ARG A 182 10.18 10.61 9.73
CA ARG A 182 11.38 9.86 10.11
C ARG A 182 11.03 8.41 10.39
N THR A 183 11.83 7.54 9.79
CA THR A 183 11.73 6.08 9.77
C THR A 183 13.14 5.50 9.69
N GLU A 184 13.30 4.20 9.89
CA GLU A 184 14.61 3.53 9.79
C GLU A 184 15.30 3.82 8.45
N ARG A 185 14.58 3.69 7.32
CA ARG A 185 15.15 3.93 5.98
C ARG A 185 15.47 5.40 5.68
N THR A 186 14.84 6.36 6.38
CA THR A 186 15.18 7.79 6.24
C THR A 186 16.33 8.22 7.17
N ARG A 187 16.63 7.41 8.19
CA ARG A 187 17.68 7.68 9.19
C ARG A 187 19.02 7.11 8.75
N SER A 188 19.02 5.96 8.07
CA SER A 188 20.23 5.33 7.58
C SER A 188 20.04 4.80 6.15
N CYS A 189 21.06 5.02 5.31
CA CYS A 189 21.14 4.40 4.00
C CYS A 189 21.32 2.88 4.10
N ASP A 190 21.91 2.40 5.19
CA ASP A 190 22.27 0.99 5.38
C ASP A 190 21.04 0.10 5.49
N SER A 191 19.91 0.60 5.99
CA SER A 191 18.64 -0.15 6.04
C SER A 191 18.26 -0.72 4.68
N CYS A 192 18.54 0.01 3.59
CA CYS A 192 18.25 -0.44 2.23
C CYS A 192 19.49 -0.98 1.52
N HIS A 193 20.63 -0.29 1.60
CA HIS A 193 21.82 -0.61 0.80
C HIS A 193 22.71 -1.71 1.39
N VAL A 194 22.56 -2.03 2.68
CA VAL A 194 23.33 -3.07 3.37
C VAL A 194 22.39 -4.17 3.88
N ALA A 195 21.49 -3.84 4.81
CA ALA A 195 20.59 -4.79 5.45
C ALA A 195 19.48 -5.30 4.52
N LYS A 196 19.12 -4.51 3.50
CA LYS A 196 18.05 -4.81 2.53
C LYS A 196 16.75 -5.18 3.24
N GLU A 197 16.39 -4.41 4.26
CA GLU A 197 15.20 -4.63 5.09
C GLU A 197 13.92 -4.51 4.26
N GLY A 198 13.06 -5.53 4.37
CA GLY A 198 11.77 -5.58 3.68
C GLY A 198 11.84 -5.79 2.17
N PHE A 199 13.02 -5.92 1.57
CA PHE A 199 13.12 -6.25 0.15
C PHE A 199 12.60 -7.65 -0.13
N LEU A 200 11.85 -7.79 -1.22
CA LEU A 200 11.37 -9.05 -1.72
C LEU A 200 12.57 -9.94 -2.09
N LYS A 201 12.59 -11.15 -1.53
CA LYS A 201 13.58 -12.19 -1.82
C LYS A 201 12.87 -13.45 -2.32
N ARG A 202 13.61 -14.32 -3.02
CA ARG A 202 13.05 -15.54 -3.61
C ARG A 202 12.42 -16.44 -2.55
N GLU A 203 13.05 -16.54 -1.40
CA GLU A 203 12.60 -17.31 -0.23
C GLU A 203 11.37 -16.72 0.47
N THR A 204 11.10 -15.42 0.28
CA THR A 204 9.93 -14.74 0.89
C THR A 204 8.72 -14.68 -0.03
N LEU A 205 8.85 -15.16 -1.28
CA LEU A 205 7.74 -15.20 -2.21
C LEU A 205 6.63 -16.13 -1.70
N ILE A 206 5.39 -15.75 -1.97
CA ILE A 206 4.23 -16.57 -1.63
C ILE A 206 4.36 -17.95 -2.32
N LYS A 207 4.27 -19.01 -1.52
CA LYS A 207 4.31 -20.39 -2.01
C LYS A 207 3.14 -20.63 -2.97
N ASP A 208 3.38 -21.36 -4.05
CA ASP A 208 2.41 -21.62 -5.14
C ASP A 208 1.85 -20.33 -5.79
N GLY A 209 2.58 -19.22 -5.64
CA GLY A 209 2.35 -17.97 -6.32
C GLY A 209 2.77 -17.96 -7.78
N SER A 210 2.55 -16.82 -8.42
CA SER A 210 2.92 -16.55 -9.79
C SER A 210 4.44 -16.49 -9.96
N LYS A 211 4.95 -17.07 -11.05
CA LYS A 211 6.36 -16.95 -11.45
C LYS A 211 6.78 -15.51 -11.77
N ALA A 212 5.83 -14.66 -12.20
CA ALA A 212 6.10 -13.24 -12.47
C ALA A 212 6.55 -12.46 -11.21
N ASN A 213 6.36 -13.02 -10.02
CA ASN A 213 6.86 -12.42 -8.78
C ASN A 213 8.39 -12.29 -8.75
N GLU A 214 9.12 -13.19 -9.44
CA GLU A 214 10.59 -13.16 -9.48
C GLU A 214 11.12 -11.90 -10.16
N GLU A 215 10.38 -11.36 -11.14
CA GLU A 215 10.73 -10.14 -11.87
C GLU A 215 10.64 -8.87 -11.00
N LEU A 216 10.01 -8.97 -9.82
CA LEU A 216 9.83 -7.84 -8.91
C LEU A 216 10.96 -7.71 -7.88
N ILE A 217 11.84 -8.71 -7.81
CA ILE A 217 12.99 -8.72 -6.90
C ILE A 217 13.98 -7.64 -7.35
N TYR A 218 14.23 -6.66 -6.47
CA TYR A 218 15.18 -5.59 -6.75
C TYR A 218 16.52 -5.84 -6.07
N ASN A 219 17.54 -6.11 -6.87
CA ASN A 219 18.92 -6.27 -6.40
C ASN A 219 19.60 -4.91 -6.27
N ILE A 220 19.32 -4.22 -5.16
CA ILE A 220 19.97 -2.95 -4.85
C ILE A 220 21.47 -3.16 -4.60
N LYS A 221 22.29 -2.29 -5.19
CA LYS A 221 23.74 -2.28 -4.99
C LYS A 221 24.09 -1.55 -3.67
N PRO A 222 25.14 -2.00 -2.97
CA PRO A 222 25.74 -1.22 -1.91
C PRO A 222 26.17 0.16 -2.42
N ILE A 223 26.21 1.14 -1.52
CA ILE A 223 26.81 2.43 -1.82
C ILE A 223 28.33 2.22 -1.82
N ASN A 224 28.96 2.34 -2.99
CA ASN A 224 30.42 2.39 -3.06
C ASN A 224 30.85 3.71 -2.40
N LYS A 225 31.68 3.61 -1.36
CA LYS A 225 32.33 4.76 -0.73
C LYS A 225 33.42 5.32 -1.63
#